data_AF-A9NUY9-F1
#
_entry.id   AF-A9NUY9-F1
#
_cell.length_a   1.000
_cell.length_b   1.000
_cell.length_c   1.000
_cell.angle_alpha   90.00
_cell.angle_beta   90.00
_cell.angle_gamma   90.00
#
_symmetry.space_group_name_H-M   'P 1'
#
loop_
_entity.id
_entity.type
_entity.pdbx_description
1 polymer ?
#
loop_
_entity_poly.entity_id
_entity_poly.type
_entity_poly.pdbx_seq_one_letter_code
_entity_poly.pdbx_strand_id
1 'polypeptide(L)'
;MSEALDLSPMDTPESPASGYSTSPSRSPKRDGLIYEPSEDGSKTSSCLRLLVSNAAAGSVIGKGGATVSDFQTQSGARIQLSRNHEFFPGTTDRIILVTGSINEILTAANLILQKLLSEAEDNNDVDEKTSQVRLVLPNSVCGGIIGKGGATIKSFVEHSQASIKLSSQDQILPGVSDRLVTITGTLEQQLRAIFLIVSKLAEDPNYAQYANAPLSYTGGSVAGIQGIPGGYTPVGYGLPNYGSSVYGVNARNNKGLMAPLVAMRSPLPIGVPLVASGALTSVKMAVPDDRVGVIVGRAGRTILDIQQVSGAKIKISDRGDFISGTNDRQVTISGPIDAVQHARHMLEQRLSSDLER
;
A
#
# COMPACT_ATOMS: atom_id res chain seq x y z
N MET A 1 23.56 -55.87 61.79
CA MET A 1 23.09 -57.27 61.65
C MET A 1 21.84 -57.35 62.47
N SER A 2 20.67 -57.14 61.86
CA SER A 2 19.84 -58.16 61.22
C SER A 2 18.70 -58.44 62.18
N GLU A 3 17.47 -58.06 61.84
CA GLU A 3 16.28 -58.88 62.07
C GLU A 3 15.07 -58.18 61.47
N ALA A 4 14.42 -58.91 60.56
CA ALA A 4 13.15 -58.60 59.93
C ALA A 4 12.11 -59.54 60.52
N LEU A 5 10.95 -59.02 60.95
CA LEU A 5 9.68 -59.71 61.19
C LEU A 5 8.65 -58.61 61.51
N ASP A 6 7.33 -58.75 61.37
CA ASP A 6 6.43 -59.37 60.41
C ASP A 6 5.04 -58.75 60.73
N LEU A 7 4.23 -58.62 59.71
CA LEU A 7 2.80 -58.29 59.57
C LEU A 7 1.86 -58.07 60.82
N SER A 8 1.21 -56.88 60.83
CA SER A 8 -0.27 -56.64 60.86
C SER A 8 -1.14 -56.96 62.11
N PRO A 9 -2.41 -56.47 62.24
CA PRO A 9 -3.06 -55.20 61.85
C PRO A 9 -4.07 -54.59 62.90
N MET A 10 -4.70 -53.47 62.50
CA MET A 10 -6.06 -52.96 62.84
C MET A 10 -6.44 -52.61 64.29
N ASP A 11 -6.76 -51.33 64.55
CA ASP A 11 -8.16 -50.86 64.60
C ASP A 11 -8.26 -49.31 64.52
N THR A 12 -9.39 -48.86 64.01
CA THR A 12 -9.81 -47.46 63.73
C THR A 12 -10.32 -46.74 64.99
N PRO A 13 -10.60 -45.41 64.97
CA PRO A 13 -11.94 -45.00 64.57
C PRO A 13 -12.10 -43.59 63.93
N GLU A 14 -13.26 -43.47 63.26
CA GLU A 14 -14.16 -42.31 63.15
C GLU A 14 -13.88 -41.13 62.20
N SER A 15 -14.74 -41.07 61.17
CA SER A 15 -15.10 -39.87 60.39
C SER A 15 -16.20 -39.07 61.12
N PRO A 16 -16.43 -37.80 60.72
CA PRO A 16 -17.55 -37.60 59.79
C PRO A 16 -17.33 -36.57 58.67
N ALA A 17 -17.77 -36.98 57.48
CA ALA A 17 -18.46 -36.22 56.42
C ALA A 17 -18.08 -34.76 56.11
N SER A 18 -17.53 -34.54 54.92
CA SER A 18 -18.04 -33.48 54.02
C SER A 18 -17.86 -33.86 52.54
N GLY A 19 -19.00 -33.90 51.83
CA GLY A 19 -19.20 -33.56 50.41
C GLY A 19 -18.26 -34.09 49.34
N TYR A 20 -18.69 -35.16 48.66
CA TYR A 20 -18.29 -35.50 47.30
C TYR A 20 -18.70 -34.40 46.30
N SER A 21 -17.80 -34.00 45.39
CA SER A 21 -17.98 -34.18 43.95
C SER A 21 -16.70 -33.80 43.21
N THR A 22 -15.97 -34.83 42.79
CA THR A 22 -14.84 -34.79 41.88
C THR A 22 -15.32 -34.43 40.46
N SER A 23 -14.84 -33.30 39.94
CA SER A 23 -14.90 -33.03 38.50
C SER A 23 -13.72 -33.75 37.81
N PRO A 24 -13.94 -34.58 36.79
CA PRO A 24 -12.86 -35.32 36.15
C PRO A 24 -12.00 -34.42 35.26
N SER A 25 -10.70 -34.69 35.33
CA SER A 25 -9.67 -34.23 34.39
C SER A 25 -10.09 -34.53 32.95
N ARG A 26 -10.49 -33.50 32.21
CA ARG A 26 -10.65 -33.57 30.75
C ARG A 26 -9.43 -32.92 30.12
N SER A 27 -8.63 -33.74 29.46
CA SER A 27 -7.62 -33.32 28.50
C SER A 27 -8.20 -32.25 27.54
N PRO A 28 -7.44 -31.20 27.18
CA PRO A 28 -7.92 -30.24 26.20
C PRO A 28 -8.08 -30.97 24.87
N LYS A 29 -9.34 -31.16 24.46
CA LYS A 29 -9.68 -31.60 23.12
C LYS A 29 -9.13 -30.57 22.14
N ARG A 30 -8.52 -31.07 21.07
CA ARG A 30 -8.20 -30.31 19.86
C ARG A 30 -9.52 -29.79 19.28
N ASP A 31 -9.93 -28.61 19.71
CA ASP A 31 -11.00 -27.87 19.04
C ASP A 31 -10.38 -27.13 17.86
N GLY A 32 -10.60 -27.68 16.66
CA GLY A 32 -10.43 -26.94 15.43
C GLY A 32 -11.38 -25.75 15.45
N LEU A 33 -10.83 -24.55 15.60
CA LEU A 33 -11.57 -23.30 15.50
C LEU A 33 -11.98 -23.08 14.03
N ILE A 34 -13.11 -23.69 13.64
CA ILE A 34 -13.94 -23.15 12.58
C ILE A 34 -14.69 -21.99 13.23
N TYR A 35 -14.27 -20.76 12.94
CA TYR A 35 -15.00 -19.57 13.35
C TYR A 35 -16.22 -19.42 12.44
N GLU A 36 -17.41 -19.59 13.00
CA GLU A 36 -18.66 -19.21 12.35
C GLU A 36 -18.74 -17.67 12.31
N PRO A 37 -18.99 -17.06 11.13
CA PRO A 37 -19.04 -15.61 11.00
C PRO A 37 -20.26 -15.07 11.75
N SER A 38 -20.03 -14.19 12.74
CA SER A 38 -21.11 -13.44 13.37
C SER A 38 -21.81 -12.57 12.32
N GLU A 39 -23.08 -12.87 12.04
CA GLU A 39 -24.00 -12.09 11.20
C GLU A 39 -24.34 -10.75 11.85
N ASP A 40 -23.39 -9.81 11.87
CA ASP A 40 -23.72 -8.40 12.08
C ASP A 40 -23.22 -7.58 10.88
N GLY A 41 -24.15 -7.35 9.95
CA GLY A 41 -23.94 -6.91 8.58
C GLY A 41 -23.62 -5.42 8.42
N SER A 42 -22.50 -4.96 8.97
CA SER A 42 -21.77 -3.85 8.35
C SER A 42 -20.84 -4.44 7.29
N LYS A 43 -21.21 -4.35 6.00
CA LYS A 43 -20.30 -4.69 4.89
C LYS A 43 -19.15 -3.68 4.88
N THR A 44 -18.17 -3.87 5.77
CA THR A 44 -16.92 -3.10 5.75
C THR A 44 -16.09 -3.58 4.57
N SER A 45 -16.13 -2.82 3.47
CA SER A 45 -15.28 -3.06 2.31
C SER A 45 -13.84 -2.72 2.68
N SER A 46 -12.95 -3.70 2.59
CA SER A 46 -11.52 -3.54 2.80
C SER A 46 -10.76 -3.77 1.49
N CYS A 47 -9.44 -3.66 1.54
CA CYS A 47 -8.56 -4.00 0.43
C CYS A 47 -7.28 -4.69 0.89
N LEU A 48 -6.63 -5.40 -0.02
CA LEU A 48 -5.34 -6.05 0.20
C LEU A 48 -4.45 -5.79 -1.01
N ARG A 49 -3.22 -5.32 -0.78
CA ARG A 49 -2.19 -5.19 -1.83
C ARG A 49 -1.10 -6.23 -1.62
N LEU A 50 -0.94 -7.12 -2.59
CA LEU A 50 0.09 -8.16 -2.62
C LEU A 50 1.18 -7.76 -3.62
N LEU A 51 2.44 -7.96 -3.24
CA LEU A 51 3.59 -7.77 -4.10
C LEU A 51 4.02 -9.14 -4.65
N VAL A 52 4.07 -9.27 -5.97
CA VAL A 52 4.39 -10.53 -6.66
C VAL A 52 5.42 -10.30 -7.77
N SER A 53 6.24 -11.30 -8.09
CA SER A 53 7.19 -11.17 -9.19
C SER A 53 6.48 -11.03 -10.54
N ASN A 54 7.15 -10.49 -11.56
CA ASN A 54 6.54 -10.33 -12.88
C ASN A 54 6.09 -11.68 -13.49
N ALA A 55 6.88 -12.75 -13.30
CA ALA A 55 6.52 -14.09 -13.76
C ALA A 55 5.27 -14.62 -13.05
N ALA A 56 5.23 -14.48 -11.73
CA ALA A 56 4.13 -14.97 -10.92
C ALA A 56 2.83 -14.17 -11.16
N ALA A 57 2.93 -12.85 -11.41
CA ALA A 57 1.80 -12.05 -11.90
C ALA A 57 1.25 -12.56 -13.23
N GLY A 58 2.11 -12.99 -14.16
CA GLY A 58 1.70 -13.62 -15.41
C GLY A 58 0.89 -14.90 -15.18
N SER A 59 1.34 -15.75 -14.25
CA SER A 59 0.65 -16.99 -13.87
C SER A 59 -0.71 -16.73 -13.19
N VAL A 60 -0.83 -15.70 -12.35
CA VAL A 60 -2.10 -15.29 -11.73
C VAL A 60 -3.09 -14.74 -12.76
N ILE A 61 -2.64 -14.00 -13.77
CA ILE A 61 -3.51 -13.51 -14.86
C ILE A 61 -4.02 -14.69 -15.71
N GLY A 62 -3.12 -15.62 -16.05
CA GLY A 62 -3.41 -16.74 -16.93
C GLY A 62 -3.58 -16.34 -18.40
N LYS A 63 -3.71 -17.34 -19.28
CA LYS A 63 -3.87 -17.12 -20.73
C LYS A 63 -5.18 -16.36 -20.98
N GLY A 64 -5.07 -15.17 -21.57
CA GLY A 64 -6.23 -14.31 -21.86
C GLY A 64 -6.97 -13.77 -20.63
N GLY A 65 -6.37 -13.82 -19.44
CA GLY A 65 -7.04 -13.37 -18.21
C GLY A 65 -8.02 -14.38 -17.61
N ALA A 66 -8.02 -15.63 -18.08
CA ALA A 66 -8.95 -16.67 -17.60
C ALA A 66 -8.79 -16.92 -16.10
N THR A 67 -7.56 -17.16 -15.64
CA THR A 67 -7.28 -17.50 -14.23
C THR A 67 -7.68 -16.39 -13.26
N VAL A 68 -7.37 -15.13 -13.57
CA VAL A 68 -7.80 -14.01 -12.71
C VAL A 68 -9.31 -13.83 -12.73
N SER A 69 -9.98 -14.11 -13.86
CA SER A 69 -11.44 -14.06 -13.96
C SER A 69 -12.09 -15.16 -13.13
N ASP A 70 -11.50 -16.36 -13.13
CA ASP A 70 -11.94 -17.48 -12.29
C ASP A 70 -11.77 -17.14 -10.81
N PHE A 71 -10.63 -16.56 -10.42
CA PHE A 71 -10.40 -16.14 -9.03
C PHE A 71 -11.39 -15.06 -8.58
N GLN A 72 -11.71 -14.09 -9.43
CA GLN A 72 -12.75 -13.10 -9.13
C GLN A 72 -14.13 -13.74 -8.97
N THR A 73 -14.47 -14.68 -9.85
CA THR A 73 -15.77 -15.39 -9.82
C THR A 73 -15.90 -16.25 -8.56
N GLN A 74 -14.84 -16.97 -8.19
CA GLN A 74 -14.85 -17.88 -7.05
C GLN A 74 -14.77 -17.14 -5.70
N SER A 75 -14.03 -16.03 -5.64
CA SER A 75 -13.88 -15.26 -4.41
C SER A 75 -14.96 -14.20 -4.21
N GLY A 76 -15.65 -13.76 -5.26
CA GLY A 76 -16.53 -12.58 -5.23
C GLY A 76 -15.78 -11.25 -5.07
N ALA A 77 -14.45 -11.28 -4.90
CA ALA A 77 -13.62 -10.09 -4.75
C ALA A 77 -13.27 -9.50 -6.12
N ARG A 78 -13.05 -8.19 -6.15
CA ARG A 78 -12.49 -7.51 -7.31
C ARG A 78 -10.96 -7.53 -7.22
N ILE A 79 -10.33 -8.20 -8.19
CA ILE A 79 -8.88 -8.37 -8.28
C ILE A 79 -8.34 -7.51 -9.43
N GLN A 80 -7.43 -6.59 -9.15
CA GLN A 80 -6.77 -5.75 -10.14
C GLN A 80 -5.26 -5.95 -10.05
N LEU A 81 -4.58 -5.93 -11.18
CA LEU A 81 -3.12 -6.02 -11.24
C LEU A 81 -2.55 -4.73 -11.83
N SER A 82 -1.37 -4.32 -11.37
CA SER A 82 -0.62 -3.22 -12.01
C SER A 82 -0.34 -3.55 -13.47
N ARG A 83 -0.19 -2.55 -14.36
CA ARG A 83 0.04 -2.82 -15.79
C ARG A 83 1.40 -3.48 -16.02
N ASN A 84 1.62 -3.95 -17.25
CA ASN A 84 2.93 -4.44 -17.63
C ASN A 84 3.95 -3.27 -17.58
N HIS A 85 5.13 -3.51 -17.02
CA HIS A 85 6.16 -2.49 -16.72
C HIS A 85 5.82 -1.46 -15.62
N GLU A 86 4.74 -1.69 -14.86
CA GLU A 86 4.36 -0.88 -13.70
C GLU A 86 4.74 -1.63 -12.43
N PHE A 87 5.99 -1.42 -12.01
CA PHE A 87 6.60 -2.11 -10.88
C PHE A 87 6.50 -1.29 -9.59
N PHE A 88 6.51 -2.00 -8.46
CA PHE A 88 6.72 -1.36 -7.18
C PHE A 88 8.12 -0.72 -7.17
N PRO A 89 8.28 0.50 -6.62
CA PRO A 89 9.53 1.25 -6.71
C PRO A 89 10.73 0.46 -6.18
N GLY A 90 11.82 0.47 -6.95
CA GLY A 90 13.06 -0.24 -6.63
C GLY A 90 12.97 -1.76 -6.71
N THR A 91 11.88 -2.32 -7.22
CA THR A 91 11.76 -3.75 -7.52
C THR A 91 11.30 -3.96 -8.96
N THR A 92 11.32 -5.22 -9.40
CA THR A 92 10.70 -5.68 -10.65
C THR A 92 9.37 -6.40 -10.39
N ASP A 93 8.82 -6.17 -9.20
CA ASP A 93 7.60 -6.83 -8.74
C ASP A 93 6.37 -6.01 -9.11
N ARG A 94 5.28 -6.70 -9.42
CA ARG A 94 3.97 -6.14 -9.72
C ARG A 94 3.05 -6.22 -8.51
N ILE A 95 1.98 -5.45 -8.53
CA ILE A 95 1.07 -5.31 -7.39
C ILE A 95 -0.29 -5.86 -7.77
N ILE A 96 -0.82 -6.74 -6.93
CA ILE A 96 -2.20 -7.24 -7.01
C ILE A 96 -3.00 -6.53 -5.92
N LEU A 97 -4.03 -5.79 -6.32
CA LEU A 97 -5.03 -5.19 -5.45
C LEU A 97 -6.28 -6.08 -5.43
N VAL A 98 -6.62 -6.57 -4.25
CA VAL A 98 -7.87 -7.28 -3.99
C VAL A 98 -8.78 -6.37 -3.18
N THR A 99 -10.03 -6.20 -3.60
CA THR A 99 -11.03 -5.34 -2.95
C THR A 99 -12.32 -6.11 -2.75
N GLY A 100 -12.93 -5.98 -1.57
CA GLY A 100 -14.13 -6.72 -1.19
C GLY A 100 -14.35 -6.72 0.32
N SER A 101 -15.23 -7.57 0.80
CA SER A 101 -15.35 -7.91 2.22
C SER A 101 -14.14 -8.74 2.69
N ILE A 102 -13.94 -8.83 4.00
CA ILE A 102 -12.80 -9.57 4.59
C ILE A 102 -12.80 -11.03 4.12
N ASN A 103 -13.98 -11.68 4.06
CA ASN A 103 -14.11 -13.07 3.62
C ASN A 103 -13.76 -13.23 2.14
N GLU A 104 -14.29 -12.37 1.27
CA GLU A 104 -13.99 -12.39 -0.17
C GLU A 104 -12.48 -12.17 -0.43
N ILE A 105 -11.87 -11.23 0.30
CA ILE A 105 -10.42 -10.96 0.22
C ILE A 105 -9.61 -12.20 0.65
N LEU A 106 -10.01 -12.88 1.72
CA LEU A 106 -9.32 -14.09 2.18
C LEU A 106 -9.44 -15.23 1.17
N THR A 107 -10.62 -15.45 0.60
CA THR A 107 -10.81 -16.47 -0.43
C THR A 107 -9.95 -16.17 -1.65
N ALA A 108 -9.93 -14.91 -2.12
CA ALA A 108 -9.06 -14.48 -3.21
C ALA A 108 -7.58 -14.67 -2.88
N ALA A 109 -7.15 -14.28 -1.68
CA ALA A 109 -5.77 -14.45 -1.22
C ALA A 109 -5.36 -15.92 -1.22
N ASN A 110 -6.21 -16.83 -0.72
CA ASN A 110 -5.94 -18.26 -0.74
C ASN A 110 -5.73 -18.80 -2.16
N LEU A 111 -6.61 -18.43 -3.11
CA LEU A 111 -6.47 -18.86 -4.51
C LEU A 111 -5.19 -18.33 -5.16
N ILE A 112 -4.87 -17.06 -4.91
CA ILE A 112 -3.64 -16.43 -5.41
C ILE A 112 -2.41 -17.14 -4.82
N LEU A 113 -2.34 -17.31 -3.49
CA LEU A 113 -1.19 -17.93 -2.83
C LEU A 113 -0.98 -19.39 -3.24
N GLN A 114 -2.05 -20.17 -3.37
CA GLN A 114 -1.96 -21.54 -3.91
C GLN A 114 -1.37 -21.55 -5.32
N LYS A 115 -1.83 -20.64 -6.18
CA LYS A 115 -1.31 -20.55 -7.56
C LYS A 115 0.16 -20.15 -7.59
N LEU A 116 0.56 -19.19 -6.76
CA LEU A 116 1.95 -18.76 -6.64
C LEU A 116 2.86 -19.89 -6.13
N LEU A 117 2.37 -20.71 -5.20
CA LEU A 117 3.11 -21.87 -4.68
C LEU A 117 3.28 -22.95 -5.75
N SER A 118 2.20 -23.29 -6.48
CA SER A 118 2.27 -24.29 -7.55
C SER A 118 3.27 -23.93 -8.66
N GLU A 119 3.33 -22.64 -9.03
CA GLU A 119 4.26 -22.16 -10.04
C GLU A 119 5.73 -22.23 -9.56
N ALA A 120 5.96 -22.09 -8.25
CA ALA A 120 7.29 -22.16 -7.68
C ALA A 120 7.84 -23.60 -7.68
N GLU A 121 6.98 -24.60 -7.45
CA GLU A 121 7.34 -26.02 -7.50
C GLU A 121 7.76 -26.45 -8.90
N ASP A 122 7.05 -25.99 -9.94
CA ASP A 122 7.35 -26.32 -11.34
C ASP A 122 8.69 -25.75 -11.81
N ASN A 123 9.13 -24.63 -11.25
CA ASN A 123 10.38 -23.95 -11.63
C ASN A 123 11.64 -24.48 -10.91
N ASN A 124 11.53 -25.49 -10.02
CA ASN A 124 12.65 -26.09 -9.26
C ASN A 124 13.54 -25.08 -8.49
N ASP A 125 13.09 -23.84 -8.33
CA ASP A 125 13.74 -22.82 -7.53
C ASP A 125 13.19 -22.95 -6.10
N VAL A 126 13.58 -24.03 -5.42
CA VAL A 126 13.26 -24.25 -3.99
C VAL A 126 14.14 -23.31 -3.15
N ASP A 127 14.03 -22.02 -3.42
CA ASP A 127 14.63 -20.99 -2.60
C ASP A 127 13.69 -20.71 -1.42
N GLU A 128 14.28 -20.35 -0.29
CA GLU A 128 13.63 -19.93 0.96
C GLU A 128 12.60 -18.78 0.74
N LYS A 129 12.64 -18.15 -0.44
CA LYS A 129 11.73 -17.10 -0.91
C LYS A 129 10.33 -17.58 -1.36
N THR A 130 10.12 -18.87 -1.58
CA THR A 130 8.81 -19.40 -2.04
C THR A 130 7.75 -19.44 -0.93
N SER A 131 8.19 -19.48 0.33
CA SER A 131 7.32 -19.49 1.52
C SER A 131 7.14 -18.12 2.17
N GLN A 132 7.41 -17.04 1.43
CA GLN A 132 7.15 -15.67 1.91
C GLN A 132 6.20 -14.90 0.99
N VAL A 133 5.32 -14.14 1.62
CA VAL A 133 4.36 -13.24 0.97
C VAL A 133 4.68 -11.83 1.40
N ARG A 134 4.68 -10.89 0.44
CA ARG A 134 4.90 -9.47 0.72
C ARG A 134 3.62 -8.68 0.51
N LEU A 135 3.17 -7.98 1.54
CA LEU A 135 2.05 -7.05 1.50
C LEU A 135 2.56 -5.62 1.37
N VAL A 136 1.83 -4.77 0.66
CA VAL A 136 2.12 -3.34 0.54
C VAL A 136 1.13 -2.57 1.40
N LEU A 137 1.62 -1.84 2.40
CA LEU A 137 0.81 -1.02 3.31
C LEU A 137 1.29 0.43 3.32
N PRO A 138 0.40 1.42 3.39
CA PRO A 138 0.81 2.81 3.53
C PRO A 138 1.40 3.05 4.92
N ASN A 139 2.40 3.93 5.03
CA ASN A 139 3.07 4.18 6.30
C ASN A 139 2.11 4.69 7.40
N SER A 140 1.04 5.39 7.00
CA SER A 140 0.01 5.90 7.92
C SER A 140 -0.63 4.80 8.77
N VAL A 141 -0.84 3.59 8.23
CA VAL A 141 -1.51 2.49 8.96
C VAL A 141 -0.53 1.56 9.66
N CYS A 142 0.76 1.58 9.29
CA CYS A 142 1.77 0.71 9.88
C CYS A 142 1.90 0.88 11.39
N GLY A 143 1.70 2.09 11.92
CA GLY A 143 1.71 2.33 13.37
C GLY A 143 0.64 1.53 14.12
N GLY A 144 -0.55 1.40 13.54
CA GLY A 144 -1.65 0.60 14.09
C GLY A 144 -1.39 -0.91 14.05
N ILE A 145 -0.70 -1.38 13.00
CA ILE A 145 -0.30 -2.79 12.86
C ILE A 145 0.79 -3.17 13.88
N ILE A 146 1.75 -2.28 14.13
CA ILE A 146 2.80 -2.51 15.14
C ILE A 146 2.17 -2.48 16.54
N GLY A 147 1.35 -1.47 16.83
CA GLY A 147 0.79 -1.22 18.15
C GLY A 147 1.80 -0.66 19.16
N LYS A 148 1.32 -0.21 20.32
CA LYS A 148 2.17 0.36 21.38
C LYS A 148 3.18 -0.70 21.86
N GLY A 149 4.48 -0.40 21.79
CA GLY A 149 5.54 -1.33 22.18
C GLY A 149 5.63 -2.61 21.33
N GLY A 150 5.03 -2.62 20.14
CA GLY A 150 4.96 -3.80 19.28
C GLY A 150 3.95 -4.87 19.74
N ALA A 151 3.04 -4.54 20.67
CA ALA A 151 2.11 -5.52 21.24
C ALA A 151 1.18 -6.15 20.19
N THR A 152 0.68 -5.35 19.24
CA THR A 152 -0.27 -5.83 18.21
C THR A 152 0.43 -6.76 17.22
N ILE A 153 1.60 -6.38 16.69
CA ILE A 153 2.35 -7.25 15.78
C ILE A 153 2.82 -8.53 16.49
N LYS A 154 3.18 -8.48 17.77
CA LYS A 154 3.50 -9.67 18.57
C LYS A 154 2.29 -10.60 18.68
N SER A 155 1.11 -10.06 18.96
CA SER A 155 -0.14 -10.83 18.96
C SER A 155 -0.40 -11.48 17.59
N PHE A 156 -0.13 -10.78 16.48
CA PHE A 156 -0.32 -11.36 15.15
C PHE A 156 0.63 -12.51 14.88
N VAL A 157 1.90 -12.39 15.26
CA VAL A 157 2.90 -13.47 15.17
C VAL A 157 2.47 -14.67 16.03
N GLU A 158 2.02 -14.43 17.26
CA GLU A 158 1.54 -15.47 18.17
C GLU A 158 0.31 -16.21 17.64
N HIS A 159 -0.69 -15.51 17.12
CA HIS A 159 -1.93 -16.15 16.66
C HIS A 159 -1.80 -16.78 15.27
N SER A 160 -1.00 -16.17 14.38
CA SER A 160 -0.78 -16.72 13.04
C SER A 160 0.25 -17.86 13.02
N GLN A 161 1.14 -17.90 14.01
CA GLN A 161 2.34 -18.75 14.02
C GLN A 161 3.28 -18.49 12.82
N ALA A 162 3.12 -17.35 12.14
CA ALA A 162 3.96 -16.91 11.02
C ALA A 162 5.02 -15.90 11.49
N SER A 163 6.12 -15.81 10.77
CA SER A 163 7.08 -14.71 10.96
C SER A 163 6.60 -13.48 10.19
N ILE A 164 6.30 -12.39 10.89
CA ILE A 164 5.84 -11.13 10.29
C ILE A 164 6.93 -10.08 10.50
N LYS A 165 7.53 -9.60 9.41
CA LYS A 165 8.57 -8.57 9.40
C LYS A 165 8.09 -7.36 8.62
N LEU A 166 8.13 -6.20 9.25
CA LEU A 166 7.82 -4.93 8.59
C LEU A 166 9.14 -4.25 8.19
N SER A 167 9.24 -3.82 6.92
CA SER A 167 10.37 -3.04 6.42
C SER A 167 10.60 -1.77 7.24
N SER A 168 11.85 -1.45 7.53
CA SER A 168 12.21 -0.25 8.29
C SER A 168 11.84 1.02 7.53
N GLN A 169 11.52 2.10 8.24
CA GLN A 169 11.19 3.40 7.64
C GLN A 169 12.32 3.93 6.74
N ASP A 170 13.57 3.56 7.05
CA ASP A 170 14.77 4.00 6.33
C ASP A 170 15.00 3.23 5.02
N GLN A 171 14.30 2.10 4.82
CA GLN A 171 14.33 1.33 3.57
C GLN A 171 13.28 1.81 2.55
N ILE A 172 12.49 2.84 2.89
CA ILE A 172 11.49 3.38 1.99
C ILE A 172 12.17 4.34 1.02
N LEU A 173 11.96 4.10 -0.27
CA LEU A 173 12.53 4.95 -1.31
C LEU A 173 11.95 6.38 -1.25
N PRO A 174 12.76 7.40 -1.52
CA PRO A 174 12.32 8.79 -1.48
C PRO A 174 11.11 9.04 -2.40
N GLY A 175 9.97 9.46 -1.82
CA GLY A 175 8.72 9.70 -2.55
C GLY A 175 7.74 8.53 -2.54
N VAL A 176 8.11 7.38 -1.97
CA VAL A 176 7.19 6.27 -1.70
C VAL A 176 6.69 6.40 -0.26
N SER A 177 5.39 6.37 -0.05
CA SER A 177 4.79 6.40 1.29
C SER A 177 4.50 5.01 1.85
N ASP A 178 4.82 3.96 1.09
CA ASP A 178 4.37 2.61 1.34
C ASP A 178 5.52 1.74 1.87
N ARG A 179 5.16 0.83 2.79
CA ARG A 179 6.03 -0.11 3.48
C ARG A 179 5.62 -1.53 3.11
N LEU A 180 6.63 -2.39 3.06
CA LEU A 180 6.44 -3.82 2.84
C LEU A 180 6.30 -4.55 4.17
N VAL A 181 5.29 -5.40 4.27
CA VAL A 181 5.15 -6.43 5.30
C VAL A 181 5.51 -7.76 4.68
N THR A 182 6.58 -8.38 5.13
CA THR A 182 6.97 -9.74 4.73
C THR A 182 6.42 -10.73 5.73
N ILE A 183 5.64 -11.70 5.26
CA ILE A 183 5.07 -12.79 6.04
C ILE A 183 5.71 -14.08 5.57
N THR A 184 6.37 -14.81 6.45
CA THR A 184 7.02 -16.09 6.15
C THR A 184 6.38 -17.20 6.97
N GLY A 185 6.03 -18.32 6.32
CA GLY A 185 5.36 -19.45 6.95
C GLY A 185 4.65 -20.34 5.92
N THR A 186 3.91 -21.34 6.39
CA THR A 186 3.04 -22.18 5.54
C THR A 186 1.86 -21.38 4.99
N LEU A 187 1.21 -21.87 3.93
CA LEU A 187 0.02 -21.24 3.34
C LEU A 187 -1.05 -20.90 4.40
N GLU A 188 -1.31 -21.83 5.32
CA GLU A 188 -2.30 -21.63 6.39
C GLU A 188 -1.87 -20.55 7.39
N GLN A 189 -0.59 -20.55 7.79
CA GLN A 189 -0.04 -19.52 8.68
C GLN A 189 -0.07 -18.13 8.03
N GLN A 190 0.28 -18.04 6.74
CA GLN A 190 0.22 -16.82 5.95
C GLN A 190 -1.21 -16.28 5.86
N LEU A 191 -2.20 -17.13 5.58
CA LEU A 191 -3.61 -16.73 5.52
C LEU A 191 -4.12 -16.22 6.86
N ARG A 192 -3.77 -16.89 7.97
CA ARG A 192 -4.10 -16.40 9.31
C ARG A 192 -3.47 -15.04 9.60
N ALA A 193 -2.21 -14.83 9.21
CA ALA A 193 -1.55 -13.53 9.36
C ALA A 193 -2.24 -12.44 8.50
N ILE A 194 -2.59 -12.75 7.25
CA ILE A 194 -3.30 -11.84 6.36
C ILE A 194 -4.67 -11.47 6.95
N PHE A 195 -5.42 -12.44 7.50
CA PHE A 195 -6.70 -12.18 8.16
C PHE A 195 -6.57 -11.16 9.29
N LEU A 196 -5.61 -11.36 10.21
CA LEU A 196 -5.40 -10.48 11.34
C LEU A 196 -5.01 -9.06 10.89
N ILE A 197 -4.14 -8.97 9.88
CA ILE A 197 -3.72 -7.69 9.31
C ILE A 197 -4.89 -6.99 8.64
N VAL A 198 -5.62 -7.66 7.73
CA VAL A 198 -6.76 -7.07 6.99
C VAL A 198 -7.89 -6.68 7.94
N SER A 199 -8.17 -7.49 8.96
CA SER A 199 -9.17 -7.15 9.99
C SER A 199 -8.76 -5.88 10.73
N LYS A 200 -7.48 -5.75 11.09
CA LYS A 200 -6.98 -4.55 11.76
C LYS A 200 -6.97 -3.32 10.87
N LEU A 201 -6.69 -3.50 9.58
CA LEU A 201 -6.73 -2.44 8.58
C LEU A 201 -8.17 -1.95 8.32
N ALA A 202 -9.15 -2.84 8.38
CA ALA A 202 -10.57 -2.51 8.22
C ALA A 202 -11.11 -1.64 9.37
N GLU A 203 -10.47 -1.67 10.55
CA GLU A 203 -10.80 -0.77 11.66
C GLU A 203 -10.37 0.68 11.41
N ASP A 204 -9.41 0.92 10.50
CA ASP A 204 -8.91 2.26 10.19
C ASP A 204 -9.71 2.89 9.03
N PRO A 205 -10.50 3.96 9.28
CA PRO A 205 -11.30 4.61 8.24
C PRO A 205 -10.47 5.18 7.09
N ASN A 206 -9.20 5.53 7.35
CA ASN A 206 -8.32 6.09 6.34
C ASN A 206 -7.79 5.01 5.38
N TYR A 207 -7.86 3.73 5.76
CA TYR A 207 -7.42 2.63 4.90
C TYR A 207 -8.43 2.33 3.78
N ALA A 208 -9.73 2.52 4.01
CA ALA A 208 -10.74 2.34 2.97
C ALA A 208 -10.51 3.25 1.75
N GLN A 209 -9.93 4.44 1.96
CA GLN A 209 -9.56 5.36 0.87
C GLN A 209 -8.37 4.82 0.05
N TYR A 210 -7.50 4.03 0.67
CA TYR A 210 -6.34 3.40 0.01
C TYR A 210 -6.77 2.39 -1.05
N ALA A 211 -7.95 1.76 -0.91
CA ALA A 211 -8.52 0.87 -1.93
C ALA A 211 -8.72 1.55 -3.29
N ASN A 212 -8.95 2.88 -3.30
CA ASN A 212 -9.13 3.68 -4.52
C ASN A 212 -7.83 4.30 -5.04
N ALA A 213 -6.70 4.11 -4.34
CA ALA A 213 -5.42 4.64 -4.80
C ALA A 213 -4.98 3.91 -6.08
N PRO A 214 -4.43 4.64 -7.08
CA PRO A 214 -3.91 4.02 -8.28
C PRO A 214 -2.78 3.04 -7.92
N LEU A 215 -2.74 1.90 -8.62
CA LEU A 215 -1.63 0.94 -8.52
C LEU A 215 -0.34 1.47 -9.16
N SER A 216 -0.42 2.65 -9.76
CA SER A 216 0.65 3.32 -10.47
C SER A 216 1.57 4.03 -9.51
N TYR A 217 2.62 3.31 -9.16
CA TYR A 217 3.89 3.90 -8.78
C TYR A 217 4.63 4.28 -10.06
N THR A 218 3.96 5.02 -10.95
CA THR A 218 4.72 5.86 -11.87
C THR A 218 5.46 6.81 -10.96
N GLY A 219 6.73 6.48 -10.68
CA GLY A 219 7.71 7.45 -10.25
C GLY A 219 7.45 8.68 -11.09
N GLY A 220 7.34 9.83 -10.40
CA GLY A 220 6.95 11.09 -11.00
C GLY A 220 7.50 11.12 -12.40
N SER A 221 6.60 11.17 -13.39
CA SER A 221 7.00 11.06 -14.78
C SER A 221 8.19 11.98 -14.94
N VAL A 222 9.36 11.39 -15.15
CA VAL A 222 10.38 12.00 -15.97
C VAL A 222 9.68 12.15 -17.30
N ALA A 223 8.98 13.29 -17.45
CA ALA A 223 8.63 13.83 -18.73
C ALA A 223 9.97 13.99 -19.42
N GLY A 224 10.32 12.98 -20.21
CA GLY A 224 11.44 13.05 -21.11
C GLY A 224 11.27 14.31 -21.93
N ILE A 225 12.26 15.19 -21.80
CA ILE A 225 12.92 15.86 -22.91
C ILE A 225 11.94 16.27 -24.03
N GLN A 226 11.48 17.52 -23.96
CA GLN A 226 11.07 18.23 -25.16
C GLN A 226 12.10 19.31 -25.47
N GLY A 227 12.94 19.02 -26.46
CA GLY A 227 13.75 20.03 -27.09
C GLY A 227 14.91 19.45 -27.90
N ILE A 228 14.65 18.96 -29.12
CA ILE A 228 15.46 19.25 -30.34
C ILE A 228 14.51 19.21 -31.58
N PRO A 229 14.62 20.16 -32.53
CA PRO A 229 13.62 20.44 -33.57
C PRO A 229 13.83 19.66 -34.86
N GLY A 230 12.75 19.30 -35.56
CA GLY A 230 12.80 18.97 -36.99
C GLY A 230 11.88 17.84 -37.45
N GLY A 231 10.86 18.21 -38.24
CA GLY A 231 10.49 17.51 -39.48
C GLY A 231 9.61 16.25 -39.42
N TYR A 232 8.56 16.32 -40.24
CA TYR A 232 7.78 15.22 -40.85
C TYR A 232 6.64 14.58 -40.02
N THR A 233 5.44 15.10 -40.28
CA THR A 233 4.15 14.41 -40.08
C THR A 233 4.00 13.23 -41.06
N PRO A 234 3.26 12.18 -40.66
CA PRO A 234 2.21 11.69 -41.55
C PRO A 234 0.87 11.40 -40.86
N VAL A 235 -0.16 11.98 -41.47
CA VAL A 235 -1.45 11.41 -41.87
C VAL A 235 -2.25 10.59 -40.85
N GLY A 236 -3.42 11.15 -40.50
CA GLY A 236 -4.48 10.50 -39.75
C GLY A 236 -5.44 9.65 -40.58
N TYR A 237 -6.04 8.70 -39.89
CA TYR A 237 -7.36 8.11 -40.09
C TYR A 237 -7.92 8.01 -38.66
N GLY A 238 -9.07 8.55 -38.27
CA GLY A 238 -10.38 8.49 -38.89
C GLY A 238 -11.30 7.80 -37.87
N LEU A 239 -12.14 8.55 -37.15
CA LEU A 239 -13.25 8.00 -36.39
C LEU A 239 -14.51 8.86 -36.56
N PRO A 240 -15.70 8.24 -36.68
CA PRO A 240 -16.85 8.86 -37.32
C PRO A 240 -17.70 9.68 -36.35
N ASN A 241 -18.14 10.81 -36.88
CA ASN A 241 -19.14 11.72 -36.37
C ASN A 241 -20.53 11.04 -36.35
N TYR A 242 -21.14 10.90 -35.17
CA TYR A 242 -22.59 10.72 -35.03
C TYR A 242 -23.22 12.12 -34.95
N GLY A 243 -23.94 12.48 -36.01
CA GLY A 243 -24.62 13.74 -36.10
C GLY A 243 -25.75 13.88 -35.09
N SER A 244 -26.12 15.12 -34.82
CA SER A 244 -27.54 15.48 -34.78
C SER A 244 -27.71 16.95 -35.16
N SER A 245 -28.54 17.08 -36.18
CA SER A 245 -29.01 18.29 -36.83
C SER A 245 -29.81 19.16 -35.85
N VAL A 246 -29.53 20.46 -35.83
CA VAL A 246 -30.43 21.44 -35.22
C VAL A 246 -31.13 22.20 -36.35
N TYR A 247 -32.44 22.28 -36.18
CA TYR A 247 -33.43 22.96 -37.00
C TYR A 247 -33.00 24.35 -37.50
N GLY A 248 -33.31 24.60 -38.76
CA GLY A 248 -33.15 25.90 -39.38
C GLY A 248 -34.10 26.96 -38.84
N VAL A 249 -33.62 28.19 -38.79
CA VAL A 249 -34.44 29.41 -38.86
C VAL A 249 -33.76 30.35 -39.84
N ASN A 250 -34.48 30.66 -40.92
CA ASN A 250 -34.16 31.75 -41.83
C ASN A 250 -34.41 33.09 -41.13
N ALA A 251 -33.42 33.98 -41.08
CA ALA A 251 -33.63 35.43 -41.15
C ALA A 251 -32.33 36.17 -41.49
N ARG A 252 -32.44 37.07 -42.47
CA ARG A 252 -31.37 37.83 -43.15
C ARG A 252 -30.74 38.95 -42.30
N ASN A 253 -29.47 39.25 -42.63
CA ASN A 253 -28.73 40.51 -42.57
C ASN A 253 -28.99 41.49 -41.40
N ASN A 254 -27.96 41.81 -40.60
CA ASN A 254 -27.03 42.91 -40.88
C ASN A 254 -25.90 42.96 -39.82
N LYS A 255 -24.86 43.70 -40.19
CA LYS A 255 -23.52 43.88 -39.60
C LYS A 255 -23.46 44.43 -38.17
N GLY A 256 -22.41 44.03 -37.43
CA GLY A 256 -21.62 44.95 -36.60
C GLY A 256 -21.63 44.76 -35.07
N LEU A 257 -20.42 44.58 -34.53
CA LEU A 257 -19.88 45.04 -33.23
C LEU A 257 -20.52 44.60 -31.87
N MET A 258 -19.65 43.95 -31.07
CA MET A 258 -19.38 44.13 -29.63
C MET A 258 -20.38 43.71 -28.53
N ALA A 259 -19.99 42.62 -27.86
CA ALA A 259 -20.01 42.34 -26.39
C ALA A 259 -21.38 42.20 -25.67
N PRO A 260 -21.37 41.91 -24.35
CA PRO A 260 -21.21 40.60 -23.73
C PRO A 260 -22.54 40.14 -23.10
N LEU A 261 -22.90 38.85 -23.14
CA LEU A 261 -24.07 38.37 -22.40
C LEU A 261 -23.87 37.01 -21.75
N VAL A 262 -23.80 37.10 -20.43
CA VAL A 262 -24.30 36.16 -19.43
C VAL A 262 -25.46 35.32 -19.99
N ALA A 263 -25.26 34.01 -20.10
CA ALA A 263 -26.32 33.06 -20.36
C ALA A 263 -26.24 31.89 -19.37
N MET A 264 -27.23 31.93 -18.48
CA MET A 264 -27.86 30.84 -17.73
C MET A 264 -27.28 29.43 -17.90
N ARG A 265 -26.79 28.92 -16.76
CA ARG A 265 -26.55 27.50 -16.49
C ARG A 265 -27.82 26.68 -16.68
N SER A 266 -27.72 25.63 -17.50
CA SER A 266 -28.51 24.41 -17.37
C SER A 266 -27.57 23.26 -16.98
N PRO A 267 -28.01 22.30 -16.15
CA PRO A 267 -27.11 21.42 -15.40
C PRO A 267 -26.60 20.26 -16.27
N LEU A 268 -25.27 20.12 -16.37
CA LEU A 268 -24.63 18.90 -16.87
C LEU A 268 -24.55 17.88 -15.72
N PRO A 269 -24.79 16.58 -15.98
CA PRO A 269 -24.54 15.52 -15.01
C PRO A 269 -23.07 15.06 -15.09
N ILE A 270 -22.61 14.39 -14.02
CA ILE A 270 -21.37 13.58 -13.91
C ILE A 270 -20.10 14.33 -13.47
N GLY A 271 -19.91 14.43 -12.15
CA GLY A 271 -19.02 13.47 -11.46
C GLY A 271 -17.51 13.51 -11.69
N VAL A 272 -16.92 14.60 -12.18
CA VAL A 272 -15.47 14.84 -11.97
C VAL A 272 -15.28 15.42 -10.57
N PRO A 273 -14.54 14.77 -9.65
CA PRO A 273 -14.18 15.43 -8.41
C PRO A 273 -13.23 16.56 -8.78
N LEU A 274 -13.67 17.79 -8.54
CA LEU A 274 -12.82 18.96 -8.44
C LEU A 274 -11.79 18.63 -7.36
N VAL A 275 -10.56 18.32 -7.77
CA VAL A 275 -9.42 18.17 -6.86
C VAL A 275 -9.34 19.42 -6.00
N ALA A 276 -9.59 19.25 -4.70
CA ALA A 276 -9.54 20.33 -3.74
C ALA A 276 -8.09 20.84 -3.67
N SER A 277 -7.83 21.94 -4.38
CA SER A 277 -6.55 22.65 -4.41
C SER A 277 -6.33 23.34 -3.06
N GLY A 278 -5.90 22.56 -2.07
CA GLY A 278 -5.67 23.05 -0.70
C GLY A 278 -5.09 22.03 0.29
N ALA A 279 -4.92 20.76 -0.09
CA ALA A 279 -4.25 19.80 0.78
C ALA A 279 -2.78 20.18 0.97
N LEU A 280 -2.42 20.56 2.19
CA LEU A 280 -1.03 20.79 2.60
C LEU A 280 -0.32 19.43 2.65
N THR A 281 0.71 19.27 1.83
CA THR A 281 1.58 18.09 1.81
C THR A 281 2.96 18.45 2.33
N SER A 282 3.70 17.47 2.83
CA SER A 282 5.06 17.63 3.30
C SER A 282 5.94 16.50 2.78
N VAL A 283 7.04 16.86 2.13
CA VAL A 283 7.99 15.96 1.49
C VAL A 283 9.37 16.15 2.14
N LYS A 284 10.05 15.04 2.42
CA LYS A 284 11.42 15.04 2.95
C LYS A 284 12.38 14.47 1.92
N MET A 285 13.55 15.07 1.76
CA MET A 285 14.62 14.58 0.90
C MET A 285 15.96 14.60 1.65
N ALA A 286 16.81 13.63 1.34
CA ALA A 286 18.17 13.54 1.84
C ALA A 286 19.11 14.26 0.86
N VAL A 287 19.96 15.14 1.38
CA VAL A 287 20.96 15.86 0.61
C VAL A 287 22.31 15.71 1.29
N PRO A 288 23.35 15.20 0.61
CA PRO A 288 24.70 15.11 1.18
C PRO A 288 25.19 16.45 1.73
N ASP A 289 25.87 16.45 2.88
CA ASP A 289 26.35 17.67 3.55
C ASP A 289 27.25 18.53 2.66
N ASP A 290 28.08 17.89 1.84
CA ASP A 290 28.96 18.51 0.85
C ASP A 290 28.16 19.29 -0.23
N ARG A 291 26.91 18.90 -0.50
CA ARG A 291 26.07 19.48 -1.56
C ARG A 291 24.98 20.40 -1.05
N VAL A 292 24.73 20.40 0.26
CA VAL A 292 23.72 21.27 0.88
C VAL A 292 24.03 22.75 0.64
N GLY A 293 25.30 23.12 0.47
CA GLY A 293 25.73 24.48 0.20
C GLY A 293 25.19 25.05 -1.11
N VAL A 294 24.99 24.21 -2.12
CA VAL A 294 24.51 24.59 -3.46
C VAL A 294 23.04 25.00 -3.41
N ILE A 295 22.22 24.25 -2.67
CA ILE A 295 20.79 24.54 -2.51
C ILE A 295 20.54 25.74 -1.56
N VAL A 296 21.39 25.92 -0.55
CA VAL A 296 21.29 27.06 0.38
C VAL A 296 21.75 28.35 -0.30
N GLY A 297 22.86 28.29 -1.03
CA GLY A 297 23.49 29.45 -1.66
C GLY A 297 24.18 30.40 -0.67
N ARG A 298 24.88 31.41 -1.19
CA ARG A 298 25.59 32.40 -0.37
C ARG A 298 24.59 33.18 0.50
N ALA A 299 24.74 33.08 1.82
CA ALA A 299 23.85 33.68 2.82
C ALA A 299 22.38 33.22 2.74
N GLY A 300 22.10 32.01 2.22
CA GLY A 300 20.74 31.48 2.14
C GLY A 300 19.88 32.09 1.04
N ARG A 301 20.44 32.90 0.13
CA ARG A 301 19.65 33.58 -0.91
C ARG A 301 18.98 32.61 -1.87
N THR A 302 19.67 31.55 -2.27
CA THR A 302 19.13 30.58 -3.23
C THR A 302 17.94 29.84 -2.63
N ILE A 303 18.04 29.39 -1.38
CA ILE A 303 16.93 28.68 -0.74
C ILE A 303 15.72 29.61 -0.50
N LEU A 304 15.96 30.88 -0.14
CA LEU A 304 14.90 31.88 0.01
C LEU A 304 14.20 32.17 -1.33
N ASP A 305 14.95 32.24 -2.42
CA ASP A 305 14.42 32.44 -3.77
C ASP A 305 13.54 31.24 -4.20
N ILE A 306 14.02 30.02 -3.99
CA ILE A 306 13.25 28.80 -4.26
C ILE A 306 11.97 28.79 -3.42
N GLN A 307 12.04 29.21 -2.16
CA GLN A 307 10.88 29.31 -1.27
C GLN A 307 9.85 30.35 -1.78
N GLN A 308 10.33 31.50 -2.24
CA GLN A 308 9.50 32.59 -2.77
C GLN A 308 8.84 32.22 -4.10
N VAL A 309 9.57 31.59 -5.01
CA VAL A 309 9.08 31.20 -6.35
C VAL A 309 8.12 30.02 -6.26
N SER A 310 8.40 29.03 -5.42
CA SER A 310 7.54 27.85 -5.27
C SER A 310 6.30 28.11 -4.41
N GLY A 311 6.36 29.06 -3.48
CA GLY A 311 5.35 29.23 -2.44
C GLY A 311 5.30 28.09 -1.41
N ALA A 312 6.28 27.17 -1.44
CA ALA A 312 6.42 26.13 -0.41
C ALA A 312 7.26 26.65 0.75
N LYS A 313 7.13 26.04 1.92
CA LYS A 313 7.99 26.27 3.09
C LYS A 313 9.09 25.23 3.12
N ILE A 314 10.35 25.66 3.14
CA ILE A 314 11.49 24.75 3.12
C ILE A 314 12.28 24.90 4.42
N LYS A 315 12.57 23.78 5.08
CA LYS A 315 13.37 23.69 6.31
C LYS A 315 14.50 22.70 6.10
N ILE A 316 15.72 23.10 6.44
CA ILE A 316 16.91 22.24 6.35
C ILE A 316 17.33 21.94 7.79
N SER A 317 17.67 20.69 8.08
CA SER A 317 18.30 20.29 9.36
C SER A 317 19.55 21.12 9.64
N ASP A 318 19.96 21.28 10.89
CA ASP A 318 21.15 22.07 11.24
C ASP A 318 22.46 21.38 10.81
N ARG A 319 23.59 22.10 10.88
CA ARG A 319 24.90 21.49 10.56
C ARG A 319 25.25 20.49 11.65
N GLY A 320 25.48 19.23 11.28
CA GLY A 320 25.70 18.14 12.23
C GLY A 320 24.44 17.35 12.61
N ASP A 321 23.25 17.78 12.17
CA ASP A 321 21.99 17.05 12.32
C ASP A 321 21.75 16.20 11.05
N PHE A 322 22.34 15.01 11.03
CA PHE A 322 22.29 14.07 9.93
C PHE A 322 21.21 13.00 10.13
N ILE A 323 20.72 12.45 9.02
CA ILE A 323 19.83 11.28 9.07
C ILE A 323 20.63 10.10 9.64
N SER A 324 20.06 9.40 10.62
CA SER A 324 20.74 8.33 11.37
C SER A 324 21.37 7.28 10.46
N GLY A 325 22.70 7.15 10.52
CA GLY A 325 23.46 6.21 9.69
C GLY A 325 23.96 6.76 8.35
N THR A 326 23.74 8.05 8.06
CA THR A 326 24.22 8.73 6.86
C THR A 326 24.90 10.07 7.21
N ASN A 327 25.65 10.64 6.26
CA ASN A 327 26.17 12.03 6.35
C ASN A 327 25.24 13.01 5.60
N ASP A 328 23.98 12.63 5.39
CA ASP A 328 23.03 13.42 4.62
C ASP A 328 22.21 14.31 5.56
N ARG A 329 22.06 15.58 5.15
CA ARG A 329 21.16 16.53 5.81
C ARG A 329 19.74 16.35 5.28
N GLN A 330 18.78 16.43 6.19
CA GLN A 330 17.36 16.35 5.84
C GLN A 330 16.84 17.72 5.39
N VAL A 331 16.22 17.76 4.21
CA VAL A 331 15.46 18.91 3.72
C VAL A 331 13.98 18.56 3.75
N THR A 332 13.19 19.34 4.47
CA THR A 332 11.73 19.21 4.60
C THR A 332 11.04 20.33 3.86
N ILE A 333 10.18 20.00 2.91
CA ILE A 333 9.40 20.93 2.07
C ILE A 333 7.93 20.75 2.45
N SER A 334 7.21 21.82 2.79
CA SER A 334 5.82 21.75 3.24
C SER A 334 4.98 22.84 2.58
N GLY A 335 3.78 22.53 2.10
CA GLY A 335 2.92 23.50 1.42
C GLY A 335 1.85 22.83 0.55
N PRO A 336 1.15 23.59 -0.29
CA PRO A 336 0.27 23.03 -1.32
C PRO A 336 1.00 22.02 -2.20
N ILE A 337 0.31 20.99 -2.68
CA ILE A 337 0.93 19.93 -3.50
C ILE A 337 1.70 20.46 -4.71
N ASP A 338 1.14 21.45 -5.40
CA ASP A 338 1.77 22.10 -6.56
C ASP A 338 3.05 22.85 -6.17
N ALA A 339 2.98 23.62 -5.08
CA ALA A 339 4.12 24.34 -4.52
C ALA A 339 5.27 23.39 -4.08
N VAL A 340 4.93 22.28 -3.42
CA VAL A 340 5.91 21.31 -2.93
C VAL A 340 6.61 20.59 -4.10
N GLN A 341 5.86 20.23 -5.14
CA GLN A 341 6.43 19.64 -6.35
C GLN A 341 7.36 20.62 -7.07
N HIS A 342 6.93 21.88 -7.20
CA HIS A 342 7.73 22.93 -7.83
C HIS A 342 9.02 23.21 -7.04
N ALA A 343 8.94 23.33 -5.71
CA ALA A 343 10.11 23.51 -4.84
C ALA A 343 11.10 22.34 -4.96
N ARG A 344 10.59 21.10 -4.95
CA ARG A 344 11.41 19.89 -5.08
C ARG A 344 12.18 19.89 -6.40
N HIS A 345 11.50 20.21 -7.50
CA HIS A 345 12.13 20.24 -8.82
C HIS A 345 13.26 21.26 -8.89
N MET A 346 13.04 22.47 -8.37
CA MET A 346 14.09 23.50 -8.32
C MET A 346 15.30 23.09 -7.47
N LEU A 347 15.08 22.38 -6.35
CA LEU A 347 16.17 21.86 -5.51
C LEU A 347 16.96 20.76 -6.24
N GLU A 348 16.28 19.82 -6.90
CA GLU A 348 16.92 18.75 -7.68
C GLU A 348 17.73 19.32 -8.85
N GLN A 349 17.20 20.30 -9.57
CA GLN A 349 17.92 21.00 -10.65
C GLN A 349 19.21 21.67 -10.16
N ARG A 350 19.19 22.29 -8.97
CA ARG A 350 20.38 22.90 -8.38
C ARG A 350 21.42 21.86 -7.98
N LEU A 351 20.98 20.73 -7.42
CA LEU A 351 21.84 19.61 -7.08
C LEU A 351 22.44 18.92 -8.30
N SER A 352 21.69 18.83 -9.42
CA SER A 352 22.17 18.25 -10.66
C SER A 352 23.11 19.19 -11.42
N SER A 353 22.87 20.50 -11.40
CA SER A 353 23.73 21.49 -12.09
C SER A 353 25.16 21.55 -11.57
N ASP A 354 25.39 21.09 -10.33
CA ASP A 354 26.72 21.03 -9.72
C ASP A 354 27.46 19.72 -10.04
N LEU A 355 26.76 18.68 -10.54
CA LEU A 355 27.39 17.44 -10.99
C LEU A 355 28.19 17.59 -12.29
N GLU A 356 27.90 18.62 -13.07
CA GLU A 356 28.49 18.87 -14.40
C GLU A 356 29.61 19.93 -14.40
N ARG A 357 30.04 20.42 -13.23
CA ARG A 357 31.12 21.41 -13.07
C ARG A 357 32.35 20.85 -12.38
#